data_AF-A0A6N7JSG0-F1
#
_entry.id   AF-A0A6N7JSG0-F1
#
_cell.length_a   1.000
_cell.length_b   1.000
_cell.length_c   1.000
_cell.angle_alpha   90.00
_cell.angle_beta   90.00
_cell.angle_gamma   90.00
#
_symmetry.space_group_name_H-M   'P 1'
#
loop_
_entity.id
_entity.type
_entity.pdbx_description
1 polymer ?
#
loop_
_entity_poly.entity_id
_entity_poly.type
_entity_poly.pdbx_seq_one_letter_code
_entity_poly.pdbx_strand_id
1 'polypeptide(L)'
;MKPATGYTNRPVSEDPRDVEAWGLTEAARRLIHARQAPDNPELLRQALSLNQRLWTIFQTSMVDPECPLPRDVRDNILTLSIIVDRQTFDRLIDLDTTKLDRLIDINRAVATGLSQRPAAGDSPVAAPSQATAPVPPPRPKPNQPPMPSGKLSISI
;
A
#
# COMPACT_ATOMS: atom_id res chain seq x y z
N MET A 1 -26.37 24.21 -19.42
CA MET A 1 -25.34 23.59 -18.55
C MET A 1 -26.05 22.93 -17.38
N LYS A 2 -25.96 21.60 -17.23
CA LYS A 2 -26.52 20.90 -16.05
C LYS A 2 -25.55 21.12 -14.87
N PRO A 3 -26.03 21.50 -13.68
CA PRO A 3 -25.15 21.64 -12.52
C PRO A 3 -24.53 20.28 -12.21
N ALA A 4 -23.21 20.24 -12.04
CA ALA A 4 -22.52 19.07 -11.52
C ALA A 4 -23.14 18.74 -10.17
N THR A 5 -23.73 17.55 -10.04
CA THR A 5 -24.37 17.08 -8.81
C THR A 5 -23.33 17.11 -7.69
N GLY A 6 -23.37 18.17 -6.89
CA GLY A 6 -22.65 18.28 -5.63
C GLY A 6 -23.09 17.13 -4.74
N TYR A 7 -22.13 16.54 -4.05
CA TYR A 7 -22.33 15.49 -3.06
C TYR A 7 -23.31 15.96 -1.97
N THR A 8 -24.59 15.58 -2.09
CA THR A 8 -25.71 16.03 -1.23
C THR A 8 -25.56 15.68 0.26
N ASN A 9 -24.50 14.96 0.67
CA ASN A 9 -24.31 14.64 2.08
C ASN A 9 -22.82 14.52 2.49
N ARG A 10 -22.00 15.52 2.13
CA ARG A 10 -20.63 15.60 2.64
C ARG A 10 -20.67 15.78 4.17
N PRO A 11 -19.85 15.04 4.95
CA PRO A 11 -19.78 15.22 6.40
C PRO A 11 -19.26 16.61 6.75
N VAL A 12 -19.79 17.16 7.84
CA VAL A 12 -19.28 18.38 8.48
C VAL A 12 -18.09 17.97 9.36
N SER A 13 -16.98 17.60 8.71
CA SER A 13 -15.68 17.42 9.39
C SER A 13 -14.68 18.38 8.77
N GLU A 14 -13.93 19.05 9.64
CA GLU A 14 -12.83 19.94 9.26
C GLU A 14 -11.52 19.15 9.01
N ASP A 15 -11.49 17.85 9.34
CA ASP A 15 -10.33 16.99 9.06
C ASP A 15 -10.36 16.50 7.59
N PRO A 16 -9.33 16.82 6.79
CA PRO A 16 -9.23 16.36 5.40
C PRO A 16 -9.33 14.83 5.26
N ARG A 17 -8.80 14.06 6.22
CA ARG A 17 -8.81 12.59 6.17
C ARG A 17 -10.22 12.01 6.29
N ASP A 18 -11.07 12.64 7.11
CA ASP A 18 -12.47 12.21 7.25
C ASP A 18 -13.25 12.45 5.95
N VAL A 19 -12.99 13.58 5.29
CA VAL A 19 -13.60 13.92 4.00
C VAL A 19 -13.15 12.95 2.90
N GLU A 20 -11.86 12.60 2.88
CA GLU A 20 -11.28 11.62 1.96
C GLU A 20 -11.86 10.21 2.17
N ALA A 21 -11.91 9.74 3.43
CA ALA A 21 -12.51 8.45 3.78
C ALA A 21 -13.98 8.36 3.38
N TRP A 22 -14.73 9.45 3.62
CA TRP A 22 -16.12 9.56 3.18
C TRP A 22 -16.25 9.50 1.66
N GLY A 23 -15.39 10.23 0.93
CA GLY A 23 -15.38 10.23 -0.53
C GLY A 23 -15.19 8.84 -1.12
N LEU A 24 -14.25 8.06 -0.57
CA LEU A 24 -14.01 6.68 -0.99
C LEU A 24 -15.18 5.75 -0.65
N THR A 25 -15.79 5.94 0.52
CA THR A 25 -16.99 5.19 0.93
C THR A 25 -18.16 5.45 -0.02
N GLU A 26 -18.37 6.71 -0.40
CA GLU A 26 -19.41 7.10 -1.36
C GLU A 26 -19.13 6.56 -2.77
N ALA A 27 -17.86 6.56 -3.21
CA ALA A 27 -17.46 5.95 -4.48
C ALA A 27 -17.77 4.44 -4.49
N ALA A 28 -17.39 3.71 -3.43
CA ALA A 28 -17.71 2.29 -3.27
C ALA A 28 -19.23 2.04 -3.30
N ARG A 29 -20.01 2.86 -2.59
CA ARG A 29 -21.47 2.77 -2.57
C ARG A 29 -22.08 2.92 -3.96
N ARG A 30 -21.60 3.88 -4.76
CA ARG A 30 -22.10 4.09 -6.13
C ARG A 30 -21.73 2.95 -7.08
N LEU A 31 -20.53 2.38 -6.93
CA LEU A 31 -20.15 1.17 -7.70
C LEU A 31 -21.03 -0.03 -7.34
N ILE A 32 -21.36 -0.22 -6.06
CA ILE A 32 -22.30 -1.26 -5.61
C ILE A 32 -23.69 -1.03 -6.22
N HIS A 33 -24.17 0.21 -6.21
CA HIS A 33 -25.45 0.56 -6.82
C HIS A 33 -25.45 0.30 -8.34
N ALA A 34 -24.36 0.62 -9.04
CA ALA A 34 -24.20 0.30 -10.45
C ALA A 34 -24.23 -1.20 -10.73
N ARG A 35 -23.58 -2.00 -9.87
CA ARG A 35 -23.61 -3.47 -9.94
C ARG A 35 -25.02 -4.04 -9.86
N GLN A 36 -25.91 -3.38 -9.11
CA GLN A 36 -27.30 -3.80 -8.92
C GLN A 36 -28.24 -3.34 -10.05
N ALA A 37 -27.76 -2.52 -10.98
CA ALA A 37 -28.54 -1.97 -12.08
C ALA A 37 -27.84 -2.21 -13.44
N PRO A 38 -27.67 -3.48 -13.87
CA PRO A 38 -26.93 -3.83 -15.09
C PRO A 38 -27.54 -3.23 -16.36
N ASP A 39 -28.85 -2.96 -16.36
CA ASP A 39 -29.56 -2.37 -17.50
C ASP A 39 -29.35 -0.84 -17.61
N ASN A 40 -28.59 -0.23 -16.70
CA ASN A 40 -28.32 1.21 -16.67
C ASN A 40 -26.81 1.50 -16.81
N PRO A 41 -26.25 1.44 -18.03
CA PRO A 41 -24.82 1.68 -18.27
C PRO A 41 -24.40 3.12 -17.93
N GLU A 42 -25.33 4.07 -17.94
CA GLU A 42 -25.04 5.46 -17.57
C GLU A 42 -24.75 5.59 -16.06
N LEU A 43 -25.45 4.84 -15.22
CA LEU A 43 -25.18 4.78 -13.79
C LEU A 43 -23.77 4.24 -13.52
N LEU A 44 -23.34 3.21 -14.25
CA LEU A 44 -21.98 2.70 -14.19
C LEU A 44 -20.95 3.76 -14.61
N ARG A 45 -21.15 4.43 -15.76
CA ARG A 45 -20.23 5.48 -16.23
C ARG A 45 -20.10 6.62 -15.22
N GLN A 46 -21.20 7.02 -14.58
CA GLN A 46 -21.17 8.05 -13.54
C GLN A 46 -20.40 7.60 -12.31
N ALA A 47 -20.60 6.35 -11.86
CA ALA A 47 -19.86 5.80 -10.72
C ALA A 47 -18.36 5.69 -11.02
N LEU A 48 -17.99 5.19 -12.20
CA LEU A 48 -16.58 5.09 -12.64
C LEU A 48 -15.93 6.46 -12.81
N SER A 49 -16.63 7.44 -13.40
CA SER A 49 -16.13 8.81 -13.57
C SER A 49 -15.87 9.49 -12.23
N LEU A 50 -16.76 9.26 -11.26
CA LEU A 50 -16.58 9.75 -9.90
C LEU A 50 -15.34 9.13 -9.24
N ASN A 51 -15.23 7.80 -9.35
CA ASN A 51 -14.10 7.04 -8.82
C ASN A 51 -12.77 7.55 -9.39
N GLN A 52 -12.70 7.73 -10.71
CA GLN A 52 -11.51 8.26 -11.38
C GLN A 52 -11.11 9.63 -10.85
N ARG A 53 -12.06 10.57 -10.75
CA ARG A 53 -11.79 11.93 -10.26
C ARG A 53 -11.24 11.93 -8.84
N LEU A 54 -11.82 11.10 -7.97
CA LEU A 54 -11.37 10.97 -6.60
C LEU A 54 -9.92 10.46 -6.54
N TRP A 55 -9.61 9.41 -7.29
CA TRP A 55 -8.26 8.83 -7.32
C TRP A 55 -7.22 9.75 -7.96
N THR A 56 -7.60 10.60 -8.93
CA THR A 56 -6.71 11.65 -9.44
C THR A 56 -6.37 12.70 -8.38
N ILE A 57 -7.30 13.03 -7.48
CA ILE A 57 -7.01 13.93 -6.35
C ILE A 57 -5.99 13.27 -5.42
N PHE A 58 -6.19 12.01 -5.02
CA PHE A 58 -5.21 11.27 -4.21
C PHE A 58 -3.84 11.20 -4.88
N GLN A 59 -3.76 10.84 -6.16
CA GLN A 59 -2.50 10.82 -6.91
C GLN A 59 -1.78 12.17 -6.81
N THR A 60 -2.49 13.27 -7.03
CA THR A 60 -1.92 14.63 -6.96
C THR A 60 -1.37 14.93 -5.56
N SER A 61 -2.13 14.60 -4.52
CA SER A 61 -1.70 14.79 -3.12
C SER A 61 -0.51 13.93 -2.72
N MET A 62 -0.34 12.73 -3.31
CA MET A 62 0.77 11.83 -2.99
C MET A 62 2.08 12.19 -3.70
N VAL A 63 2.01 12.83 -4.87
CA VAL A 63 3.21 13.30 -5.60
C VAL A 63 3.71 14.67 -5.13
N ASP A 64 2.92 15.38 -4.34
CA ASP A 64 3.32 16.65 -3.74
C ASP A 64 4.56 16.44 -2.84
N PRO A 65 5.68 17.16 -3.08
CA PRO A 65 6.87 17.06 -2.24
C PRO A 65 6.62 17.44 -0.78
N GLU A 66 5.63 18.30 -0.51
CA GLU A 66 5.24 18.74 0.84
C GLU A 66 4.24 17.78 1.52
N CYS A 67 3.92 16.64 0.90
CA CYS A 67 3.03 15.65 1.46
C CYS A 67 3.58 15.10 2.79
N PRO A 68 2.87 15.25 3.93
CA PRO A 68 3.36 14.91 5.26
C PRO A 68 3.38 13.40 5.54
N LEU A 69 2.92 12.56 4.59
CA LEU A 69 2.89 11.12 4.76
C LEU A 69 4.27 10.49 4.51
N PRO A 70 4.61 9.41 5.24
CA PRO A 70 5.80 8.61 4.95
C PRO A 70 5.88 8.14 3.49
N ARG A 71 7.09 8.09 2.94
CA ARG A 71 7.31 7.77 1.52
C ARG A 71 6.71 6.44 1.09
N ASP A 72 6.86 5.41 1.92
CA ASP A 72 6.31 4.07 1.69
C ASP A 72 4.77 4.08 1.62
N VAL A 73 4.10 4.87 2.47
CA VAL A 73 2.65 5.04 2.41
C VAL A 73 2.24 5.71 1.10
N ARG A 74 2.95 6.77 0.69
CA ARG A 74 2.68 7.46 -0.59
C ARG A 74 2.87 6.52 -1.78
N ASP A 75 3.98 5.78 -1.82
CA ASP A 75 4.31 4.85 -2.90
C ASP A 75 3.27 3.71 -3.00
N ASN A 76 2.76 3.22 -1.85
CA ASN A 76 1.68 2.25 -1.81
C ASN A 76 0.37 2.80 -2.37
N ILE A 77 -0.01 4.03 -2.00
CA ILE A 77 -1.21 4.69 -2.56
C ILE A 77 -1.06 4.89 -4.07
N LEU A 78 0.09 5.39 -4.54
CA LEU A 78 0.35 5.57 -5.98
C LEU A 78 0.25 4.25 -6.76
N THR A 79 0.73 3.15 -6.18
CA THR A 79 0.60 1.81 -6.77
C THR A 79 -0.87 1.39 -6.88
N LEU A 80 -1.68 1.64 -5.84
CA LEU A 80 -3.12 1.38 -5.88
C LEU A 80 -3.81 2.25 -6.94
N SER A 81 -3.41 3.51 -7.08
CA SER A 81 -4.01 4.41 -8.08
C SER A 81 -3.83 3.88 -9.51
N ILE A 82 -2.67 3.30 -9.84
CA ILE A 82 -2.44 2.67 -11.16
C ILE A 82 -3.41 1.51 -11.39
N ILE A 83 -3.66 0.70 -10.36
CA ILE A 83 -4.61 -0.43 -10.44
C ILE A 83 -6.02 0.11 -10.66
N VAL A 84 -6.41 1.15 -9.93
CA VAL A 84 -7.74 1.76 -10.02
C VAL A 84 -7.97 2.38 -11.39
N ASP A 85 -7.00 3.12 -11.93
CA ASP A 85 -7.09 3.73 -13.26
C ASP A 85 -7.32 2.63 -14.32
N ARG A 86 -6.50 1.59 -14.33
CA ARG A 86 -6.62 0.47 -15.27
C ARG A 86 -7.98 -0.20 -15.19
N GLN A 87 -8.42 -0.57 -13.99
CA GLN A 87 -9.72 -1.21 -13.79
C GLN A 87 -10.88 -0.28 -14.19
N THR A 88 -10.76 1.02 -13.93
CA THR A 88 -11.76 2.01 -14.33
C THR A 88 -11.86 2.11 -15.85
N PHE A 89 -10.73 2.17 -16.56
CA PHE A 89 -10.70 2.17 -18.03
C PHE A 89 -11.27 0.88 -18.63
N ASP A 90 -10.86 -0.28 -18.12
CA ASP A 90 -11.38 -1.57 -18.58
C ASP A 90 -12.92 -1.63 -18.47
N ARG A 91 -13.46 -1.13 -17.34
CA ARG A 91 -14.91 -1.08 -17.10
C ARG A 91 -15.64 -0.02 -17.92
N LEU A 92 -14.99 1.07 -18.29
CA LEU A 92 -15.57 2.05 -19.21
C LEU A 92 -15.65 1.50 -20.65
N ILE A 93 -14.77 0.57 -21.01
CA ILE A 93 -14.75 -0.09 -22.33
C ILE A 93 -15.80 -1.19 -22.40
N ASP A 94 -15.79 -2.13 -21.45
CA ASP A 94 -16.67 -3.31 -21.50
C ASP A 94 -18.05 -3.10 -20.85
N LEU A 95 -18.19 -2.09 -20.00
CA LEU A 95 -19.39 -1.78 -19.21
C LEU A 95 -19.88 -2.99 -18.38
N ASP A 96 -18.96 -3.87 -18.01
CA ASP A 96 -19.28 -5.11 -17.29
C ASP A 96 -19.44 -4.83 -15.79
N THR A 97 -20.70 -4.78 -15.36
CA THR A 97 -21.07 -4.54 -13.96
C THR A 97 -20.67 -5.68 -13.02
N THR A 98 -20.38 -6.88 -13.54
CA THR A 98 -20.00 -8.04 -12.71
C THR A 98 -18.55 -7.96 -12.21
N LYS A 99 -17.74 -7.07 -12.79
CA LYS A 99 -16.30 -6.96 -12.50
C LYS A 99 -15.93 -5.69 -11.73
N LEU A 100 -16.77 -5.30 -10.76
CA LEU A 100 -16.57 -4.09 -9.94
C LEU A 100 -15.98 -4.37 -8.56
N ASP A 101 -15.92 -5.62 -8.13
CA ASP A 101 -15.54 -6.01 -6.76
C ASP A 101 -14.17 -5.44 -6.35
N ARG A 102 -13.19 -5.54 -7.25
CA ARG A 102 -11.84 -5.02 -6.98
C ARG A 102 -11.82 -3.52 -6.72
N LEU A 103 -12.60 -2.72 -7.46
CA LEU A 103 -12.71 -1.28 -7.23
C LEU A 103 -13.42 -0.97 -5.92
N ILE A 104 -14.47 -1.71 -5.60
CA ILE A 104 -15.24 -1.57 -4.36
C ILE A 104 -14.37 -1.88 -3.14
N ASP A 105 -13.61 -2.98 -3.20
CA ASP A 105 -12.78 -3.44 -2.09
C ASP A 105 -11.61 -2.50 -1.83
N ILE A 106 -10.94 -2.02 -2.88
CA ILE A 106 -9.86 -1.02 -2.75
C ILE A 106 -10.40 0.24 -2.06
N ASN A 107 -11.53 0.79 -2.53
CA ASN A 107 -12.11 1.99 -1.95
C ASN A 107 -12.48 1.80 -0.46
N ARG A 108 -13.08 0.65 -0.11
CA ARG A 108 -13.43 0.32 1.28
C ARG A 108 -12.22 0.14 2.17
N ALA A 109 -11.19 -0.54 1.69
CA ALA A 109 -9.96 -0.79 2.45
C ALA A 109 -9.23 0.52 2.75
N VAL A 110 -9.09 1.39 1.74
CA VAL A 110 -8.44 2.70 1.92
C VAL A 110 -9.27 3.62 2.81
N ALA A 111 -10.60 3.66 2.63
CA ALA A 111 -11.49 4.41 3.52
C ALA A 111 -11.33 3.97 4.98
N THR A 112 -11.30 2.64 5.22
CA THR A 112 -11.09 2.08 6.56
C THR A 112 -9.75 2.51 7.15
N GLY A 113 -8.67 2.44 6.37
CA GLY A 113 -7.35 2.88 6.80
C GLY A 113 -7.28 4.38 7.14
N LEU A 114 -7.96 5.22 6.37
CA LEU A 114 -8.03 6.67 6.63
C LEU A 114 -8.87 7.01 7.86
N SER A 115 -9.96 6.26 8.11
CA SER A 115 -10.79 6.41 9.31
C SER A 115 -10.10 5.89 10.58
N GLN A 116 -9.10 5.01 10.45
CA GLN A 116 -8.28 4.60 11.57
C GLN A 116 -7.29 5.71 11.90
N ARG A 117 -7.51 6.36 13.05
CA ARG A 117 -6.54 7.32 13.58
C ARG A 117 -5.32 6.52 14.05
N PRO A 118 -4.11 6.76 13.52
CA PRO A 118 -2.92 6.23 14.16
C PRO A 118 -2.91 6.80 15.58
N ALA A 119 -2.90 5.94 16.60
CA ALA A 119 -2.59 6.39 17.95
C ALA A 119 -1.26 7.14 17.85
N ALA A 120 -1.24 8.41 18.26
CA ALA A 120 -0.06 9.23 18.20
C ALA A 120 1.07 8.51 18.94
N GLY A 121 2.10 8.06 18.20
CA GLY A 121 3.34 7.55 18.76
C GLY A 121 3.34 6.08 19.15
N ASP A 122 3.32 5.19 18.17
CA ASP A 122 4.28 4.08 18.21
C ASP A 122 5.41 4.44 17.23
N SER A 123 6.41 5.16 17.75
CA SER A 123 7.76 5.00 17.23
C SER A 123 8.03 3.50 17.22
N PRO A 124 8.62 2.92 16.16
CA PRO A 124 9.01 1.52 16.21
C PRO A 124 9.97 1.39 17.39
N VAL A 125 9.49 0.77 18.48
CA VAL A 125 10.31 0.30 19.58
C VAL A 125 11.45 -0.43 18.90
N ALA A 126 12.65 0.09 19.13
CA ALA A 126 13.90 -0.48 18.69
C ALA A 126 13.80 -2.00 18.81
N ALA A 127 14.04 -2.69 17.69
CA ALA A 127 14.22 -4.13 17.70
C ALA A 127 15.10 -4.50 18.90
N PRO A 128 14.73 -5.52 19.70
CA PRO A 128 15.60 -5.95 20.78
C PRO A 128 16.93 -6.33 20.13
N SER A 129 17.98 -5.54 20.42
CA SER A 129 19.36 -5.90 20.16
C SER A 129 19.54 -7.28 20.76
N GLN A 130 19.58 -8.28 19.89
CA GLN A 130 19.78 -9.66 20.31
C GLN A 130 21.07 -9.71 21.12
N ALA A 131 20.91 -10.26 22.31
CA ALA A 131 21.97 -10.52 23.26
C ALA A 131 23.17 -11.18 22.57
N THR A 132 24.34 -10.64 22.90
CA THR A 132 25.66 -11.27 22.88
C THR A 132 25.61 -12.81 22.91
N ALA A 133 26.01 -13.44 21.80
CA ALA A 133 26.43 -14.84 21.83
C ALA A 133 27.76 -14.96 22.58
N PRO A 134 27.94 -15.92 23.51
CA PRO A 134 29.22 -16.12 24.16
C PRO A 134 30.20 -16.77 23.18
N VAL A 135 31.38 -16.17 23.03
CA VAL A 135 32.53 -16.76 22.33
C VAL A 135 32.98 -18.01 23.09
N PRO A 136 33.14 -19.19 22.43
CA PRO A 136 33.67 -20.38 23.09
C PRO A 136 35.19 -20.25 23.33
N PRO A 137 35.75 -20.89 24.37
CA PRO A 137 37.18 -20.79 24.66
C PRO A 137 38.04 -21.48 23.57
N PRO A 138 39.28 -21.02 23.35
CA PRO A 138 40.15 -21.60 22.34
C PRO A 138 40.63 -23.00 22.77
N ARG A 139 40.61 -23.95 21.84
CA ARG A 139 41.20 -25.29 22.03
C ARG A 139 42.72 -25.19 22.22
N PRO A 140 43.33 -25.99 23.10
CA PRO A 140 44.78 -26.07 23.21
C PRO A 140 45.38 -26.76 21.97
N LYS A 141 46.53 -26.26 21.50
CA LYS A 141 47.28 -26.83 20.38
C LYS A 141 47.86 -28.20 20.76
N PRO A 142 47.81 -29.23 19.90
CA PRO A 142 48.46 -30.50 20.19
C PRO A 142 49.98 -30.35 20.15
N ASN A 143 50.62 -30.90 21.18
CA ASN A 143 52.06 -30.93 21.38
C ASN A 143 52.69 -31.87 20.34
N GLN A 144 53.53 -31.34 19.45
CA GLN A 144 54.20 -32.13 18.41
C GLN A 144 55.56 -32.61 18.95
N PRO A 145 55.85 -33.93 19.00
CA PRO A 145 57.16 -34.40 19.44
C PRO A 145 58.24 -34.11 18.38
N PRO A 146 59.52 -33.95 18.80
CA PRO A 146 60.58 -33.53 17.89
C PRO A 146 60.95 -34.62 16.89
N MET A 147 61.19 -34.20 15.65
CA MET A 147 61.70 -35.03 14.55
C MET A 147 63.12 -35.53 14.86
N PRO A 148 63.47 -36.79 14.57
CA PRO A 148 64.86 -37.23 14.64
C PRO A 148 65.65 -36.75 13.43
N SER A 149 66.84 -36.22 13.70
CA SER A 149 67.87 -35.89 12.70
C SER A 149 68.64 -37.14 12.29
N GLY A 150 68.89 -37.31 10.99
CA GLY A 150 69.84 -38.32 10.46
C GLY A 150 69.93 -38.23 8.94
N LYS A 151 70.87 -37.41 8.42
CA LYS A 151 72.12 -37.82 7.71
C LYS A 151 71.88 -38.64 6.43
N LEU A 152 72.01 -37.99 5.28
CA LEU A 152 73.16 -38.11 4.35
C LEU A 152 73.24 -39.46 3.64
N SER A 153 72.95 -39.48 2.33
CA SER A 153 74.02 -39.70 1.34
C SER A 153 73.52 -39.59 -0.10
N ILE A 154 74.51 -39.24 -0.92
CA ILE A 154 74.56 -38.85 -2.32
C ILE A 154 74.69 -40.10 -3.23
N SER A 155 74.41 -39.89 -4.53
CA SER A 155 74.89 -40.64 -5.70
C SER A 155 74.27 -42.03 -5.94
N ILE A 156 73.93 -42.45 -7.17
CA ILE A 156 74.50 -42.23 -8.52
C ILE A 156 73.35 -42.06 -9.52
#